data_AF-A0A1V4R4T4-F1
#
_entry.id   AF-A0A1V4R4T4-F1
#
_cell.length_a   1.000
_cell.length_b   1.000
_cell.length_c   1.000
_cell.angle_alpha   90.00
_cell.angle_beta   90.00
_cell.angle_gamma   90.00
#
_symmetry.space_group_name_H-M   'P 1'
#
loop_
_entity.id
_entity.type
_entity.pdbx_description
1 polymer ?
#
loop_
_entity_poly.entity_id
_entity_poly.type
_entity_poly.pdbx_seq_one_letter_code
_entity_poly.pdbx_strand_id
1 'polypeptide(L)'
;MKKIAELIIKFRIVIIIGTILMTIVMGYYLKNIKINPDIISYFPKDDPVVELFNYIGEEYGGTQLAIVAIEADEIFQKEIIRNIQEITSDIQMLDGVSYVTSITNVLNMKDDEFGGIEIGFQNFVDRLPIGCGSR
;
A
#
# COMPACT_ATOMS: atom_id res chain seq x y z
N MET A 1 -20.50 -25.29 -45.38
CA MET A 1 -19.30 -25.61 -44.57
C MET A 1 -18.04 -25.80 -45.42
N LYS A 2 -18.02 -26.66 -46.45
CA LYS A 2 -16.82 -26.92 -47.29
C LYS A 2 -16.22 -25.67 -47.97
N LYS A 3 -17.05 -24.78 -48.52
CA LYS A 3 -16.61 -23.52 -49.17
C LYS A 3 -15.89 -22.54 -48.22
N ILE A 4 -16.24 -22.54 -46.93
CA ILE A 4 -15.61 -21.65 -45.93
C ILE A 4 -14.22 -22.18 -45.57
N ALA A 5 -14.09 -23.50 -45.42
CA ALA A 5 -12.81 -24.16 -45.18
C ALA A 5 -11.83 -23.95 -46.34
N GLU A 6 -12.29 -24.06 -47.60
CA GLU A 6 -11.46 -23.79 -48.78
C GLU A 6 -10.99 -22.33 -48.86
N LEU A 7 -11.85 -21.37 -48.48
CA LEU A 7 -11.50 -19.96 -48.41
C LEU A 7 -10.42 -19.69 -47.34
N ILE A 8 -10.55 -20.32 -46.18
CA ILE A 8 -9.57 -20.22 -45.08
C ILE A 8 -8.22 -20.80 -45.49
N ILE A 9 -8.20 -21.94 -46.17
CA ILE A 9 -6.96 -22.57 -46.65
C ILE A 9 -6.28 -21.70 -47.72
N LYS A 10 -7.05 -21.10 -48.62
CA LYS A 10 -6.53 -20.22 -49.68
C LYS A 10 -5.88 -18.95 -49.12
N PHE A 11 -6.43 -18.39 -48.03
CA PHE A 11 -5.92 -17.17 -47.39
C PHE A 11 -5.22 -17.41 -46.04
N ARG A 12 -4.72 -18.64 -45.79
CA ARG A 12 -4.16 -19.05 -44.49
C ARG A 12 -3.15 -18.07 -43.90
N ILE A 13 -2.28 -17.49 -44.73
CA ILE A 13 -1.24 -16.55 -44.30
C ILE A 13 -1.85 -15.24 -43.82
N VAL A 14 -2.87 -14.72 -44.54
CA VAL A 14 -3.58 -13.49 -44.17
C VAL A 14 -4.31 -13.68 -42.85
N ILE A 15 -4.91 -14.85 -42.64
CA ILE A 15 -5.62 -15.17 -41.40
C ILE A 15 -4.64 -15.29 -40.22
N ILE A 16 -3.51 -15.99 -40.42
CA ILE A 16 -2.47 -16.12 -39.39
C ILE A 16 -1.92 -14.75 -39.00
N ILE A 17 -1.56 -13.92 -39.98
CA ILE A 17 -1.06 -12.56 -39.73
C ILE A 17 -2.14 -11.74 -39.02
N GLY A 18 -3.39 -11.81 -39.47
CA GLY A 18 -4.51 -11.10 -38.85
C GLY A 18 -4.69 -11.47 -37.38
N THR A 19 -4.67 -12.77 -37.06
CA THR A 19 -4.77 -13.24 -35.68
C THR A 19 -3.58 -12.81 -34.85
N ILE A 20 -2.35 -12.89 -35.37
CA ILE A 20 -1.15 -12.44 -34.66
C ILE A 20 -1.24 -10.93 -34.37
N LEU A 21 -1.63 -10.14 -35.35
CA LEU A 21 -1.74 -8.69 -35.23
C LEU A 21 -2.84 -8.32 -34.20
N MET A 22 -3.98 -9.02 -34.24
CA MET A 22 -5.05 -8.87 -33.24
C MET A 22 -4.58 -9.23 -31.82
N THR A 23 -3.84 -10.32 -31.67
CA THR A 23 -3.25 -10.74 -30.38
C THR A 23 -2.25 -9.71 -29.86
N ILE A 24 -1.40 -9.14 -30.73
CA ILE A 24 -0.45 -8.09 -30.34
C ILE A 24 -1.19 -6.83 -29.89
N VAL A 25 -2.24 -6.42 -30.61
CA VAL A 25 -3.06 -5.27 -30.24
C VAL A 25 -3.70 -5.49 -28.88
N MET A 26 -4.34 -6.64 -28.65
CA MET A 26 -4.93 -6.98 -27.34
C MET A 26 -3.86 -7.03 -26.24
N GLY A 27 -2.70 -7.62 -26.51
CA GLY A 27 -1.57 -7.66 -25.58
C GLY A 27 -1.03 -6.27 -25.24
N TYR A 28 -1.03 -5.34 -26.20
CA TYR A 28 -0.65 -3.95 -25.95
C TYR A 28 -1.64 -3.25 -24.99
N TYR A 29 -2.94 -3.46 -25.18
CA TYR A 29 -3.97 -2.92 -24.28
C TYR A 29 -3.95 -3.58 -22.89
N LEU A 30 -3.50 -4.83 -22.78
CA LEU A 30 -3.39 -5.55 -21.51
C LEU A 30 -2.47 -4.82 -20.50
N LYS A 31 -1.44 -4.11 -20.98
CA LYS A 31 -0.53 -3.33 -20.13
C LYS A 31 -1.26 -2.23 -19.33
N ASN A 32 -2.39 -1.74 -19.84
CA ASN A 32 -3.16 -0.67 -19.21
C ASN A 32 -4.27 -1.19 -18.28
N ILE A 33 -4.32 -2.49 -18.00
CA ILE A 33 -5.24 -3.03 -16.99
C ILE A 33 -4.89 -2.45 -15.63
N LYS A 34 -5.82 -1.68 -15.07
CA LYS A 34 -5.77 -1.19 -13.69
C LYS A 34 -6.62 -2.12 -12.83
N ILE A 35 -6.01 -2.70 -11.81
CA ILE A 35 -6.74 -3.43 -10.77
C ILE A 35 -7.36 -2.39 -9.85
N ASN A 36 -8.67 -2.46 -9.63
CA ASN A 36 -9.34 -1.67 -8.61
C ASN A 36 -9.43 -2.50 -7.32
N PRO A 37 -8.62 -2.21 -6.29
CA PRO A 37 -8.65 -2.94 -5.02
C PRO A 37 -9.81 -2.50 -4.11
N ASP A 38 -10.54 -1.45 -4.47
CA ASP A 38 -11.63 -0.92 -3.64
C ASP A 38 -12.88 -1.80 -3.72
N ILE A 39 -13.10 -2.59 -2.67
CA ILE A 39 -14.24 -3.51 -2.56
C ILE A 39 -15.56 -2.73 -2.47
N ILE A 40 -15.54 -1.54 -1.86
CA ILE A 40 -16.73 -0.71 -1.65
C ILE A 40 -17.28 -0.22 -2.98
N SER A 41 -16.41 0.01 -3.97
CA SER A 41 -16.79 0.43 -5.33
C SER A 41 -17.61 -0.60 -6.12
N TYR A 42 -17.68 -1.86 -5.68
CA TYR A 42 -18.54 -2.88 -6.30
C TYR A 42 -19.99 -2.83 -5.81
N PHE A 43 -20.29 -2.11 -4.73
CA PHE A 43 -21.64 -1.97 -4.21
C PHE A 43 -22.39 -0.82 -4.90
N PRO A 44 -23.74 -0.85 -4.91
CA PRO A 44 -24.54 0.27 -5.39
C PRO A 44 -24.22 1.55 -4.60
N LYS A 45 -24.07 2.68 -5.30
CA LYS A 45 -23.71 3.96 -4.67
C LYS A 45 -24.78 4.48 -3.70
N ASP A 46 -26.04 4.08 -3.89
CA ASP A 46 -27.18 4.50 -3.08
C ASP A 46 -27.41 3.60 -1.85
N ASP A 47 -26.46 2.71 -1.52
CA ASP A 47 -26.57 1.87 -0.33
C ASP A 47 -26.20 2.67 0.94
N PRO A 48 -27.08 2.73 1.97
CA PRO A 48 -26.82 3.48 3.20
C PRO A 48 -25.57 3.00 3.96
N VAL A 49 -25.13 1.75 3.74
CA VAL A 49 -23.89 1.22 4.33
C VAL A 49 -22.66 1.83 3.68
N VAL A 50 -22.69 2.09 2.37
CA VAL A 50 -21.59 2.75 1.64
C VAL A 50 -21.47 4.21 2.06
N GLU A 51 -22.60 4.90 2.22
CA GLU A 51 -22.63 6.29 2.70
C GLU A 51 -22.04 6.41 4.11
N LEU A 52 -22.45 5.53 5.02
CA LEU A 52 -21.89 5.50 6.39
C LEU A 52 -20.38 5.18 6.39
N PHE A 53 -19.94 4.25 5.54
CA PHE A 53 -18.53 3.90 5.41
C PHE A 53 -17.69 5.09 4.94
N ASN A 54 -18.16 5.81 3.91
CA ASN A 54 -17.48 7.00 3.41
C ASN A 54 -17.46 8.12 4.46
N TYR A 55 -18.58 8.36 5.15
CA TYR A 55 -18.67 9.35 6.22
C TYR A 55 -17.67 9.07 7.36
N ILE A 56 -17.56 7.82 7.82
CA ILE A 56 -16.59 7.44 8.85
C ILE A 56 -15.14 7.58 8.33
N GLY A 57 -14.91 7.22 7.07
CA GLY A 57 -13.59 7.36 6.43
C GLY A 57 -13.13 8.82 6.29
N GLU A 58 -14.03 9.73 5.93
CA GLU A 58 -13.73 11.16 5.82
C GLU A 58 -13.54 11.82 7.19
N GLU A 59 -14.41 11.51 8.17
CA GLU A 59 -14.38 12.18 9.48
C GLU A 59 -13.27 11.65 10.40
N TYR A 60 -12.98 10.34 10.37
CA TYR A 60 -12.01 9.70 11.26
C TYR A 60 -10.73 9.24 10.55
N GLY A 61 -10.61 9.50 9.24
CA GLY A 61 -9.37 9.34 8.47
C GLY A 61 -8.86 7.91 8.34
N GLY A 62 -9.74 6.90 8.38
CA GLY A 62 -9.29 5.50 8.48
C GLY A 62 -10.27 4.46 7.96
N THR A 63 -10.29 4.26 6.63
CA THR A 63 -10.92 3.07 6.00
C THR A 63 -9.92 2.19 5.24
N GLN A 64 -8.71 2.69 4.98
CA GLN A 64 -7.67 1.98 4.24
C GLN A 64 -6.40 1.89 5.09
N LEU A 65 -5.87 0.68 5.24
CA LEU A 65 -4.69 0.38 6.05
C LEU A 65 -3.57 -0.13 5.15
N ALA A 66 -2.40 0.50 5.24
CA ALA A 66 -1.18 0.08 4.56
C ALA A 66 -0.17 -0.43 5.59
N ILE A 67 0.44 -1.59 5.31
CA ILE A 67 1.46 -2.21 6.17
C ILE A 67 2.79 -2.19 5.42
N VAL A 68 3.83 -1.65 6.06
CA VAL A 68 5.22 -1.69 5.58
C VAL A 68 6.01 -2.62 6.48
N ALA A 69 6.58 -3.69 5.90
CA ALA A 69 7.45 -4.63 6.59
C ALA A 69 8.92 -4.32 6.25
N ILE A 70 9.77 -4.22 7.27
CA ILE A 70 11.21 -3.97 7.13
C ILE A 70 11.94 -5.14 7.78
N GLU A 71 12.83 -5.77 7.02
CA GLU A 71 13.71 -6.84 7.49
C GLU A 71 15.12 -6.29 7.70
N ALA A 72 15.71 -6.58 8.87
CA ALA A 72 17.08 -6.19 9.20
C ALA A 72 17.68 -7.19 10.19
N ASP A 73 18.99 -7.43 10.10
CA ASP A 73 19.70 -8.36 10.99
C ASP A 73 19.65 -7.90 12.47
N GLU A 74 19.89 -6.61 12.71
CA GLU A 74 19.78 -5.98 14.03
C GLU A 74 18.91 -4.71 13.99
N ILE A 75 17.62 -4.87 14.26
CA ILE A 75 16.63 -3.79 14.23
C ILE A 75 16.90 -2.61 15.20
N PHE A 76 17.70 -2.81 16.26
CA PHE A 76 17.99 -1.78 17.28
C PHE A 76 19.27 -0.98 17.01
N GLN A 77 19.89 -1.14 15.84
CA GLN A 77 21.00 -0.26 15.48
C GLN A 77 20.50 1.16 15.24
N LYS A 78 21.28 2.13 15.70
CA LYS A 78 20.97 3.56 15.59
C LYS A 78 20.70 3.99 14.14
N GLU A 79 21.43 3.43 13.19
CA GLU A 79 21.27 3.72 11.77
C GLU A 79 19.94 3.23 11.23
N ILE A 80 19.55 1.98 11.54
CA ILE A 80 18.28 1.38 11.10
C ILE A 80 17.09 2.14 11.70
N ILE A 81 17.15 2.44 13.00
CA ILE A 81 16.08 3.19 13.69
C ILE A 81 15.91 4.60 13.12
N ARG A 82 17.02 5.27 12.78
CA ARG A 82 16.97 6.57 12.10
C ARG A 82 16.32 6.47 10.73
N ASN A 83 16.68 5.47 9.94
CA ASN A 83 16.09 5.25 8.62
C ASN A 83 14.57 4.98 8.73
N ILE A 84 14.14 4.20 9.73
CA ILE A 84 12.70 3.98 10.00
C ILE A 84 12.00 5.30 10.35
N GLN A 85 12.64 6.18 11.13
CA GLN A 85 12.08 7.48 11.49
C GLN A 85 11.98 8.42 10.28
N GLU A 86 12.99 8.45 9.41
CA GLU A 86 12.98 9.23 8.17
C GLU A 86 11.85 8.74 7.24
N ILE A 87 11.75 7.43 7.01
CA ILE A 87 10.65 6.81 6.24
C ILE A 87 9.28 7.15 6.85
N THR A 88 9.14 7.04 8.17
CA THR A 88 7.88 7.37 8.87
C THR A 88 7.49 8.84 8.61
N SER A 89 8.45 9.75 8.71
CA SER A 89 8.23 11.19 8.53
C SER A 89 7.87 11.52 7.08
N ASP A 90 8.55 10.91 6.11
CA ASP A 90 8.29 11.10 4.69
C ASP A 90 6.89 10.61 4.32
N ILE A 91 6.46 9.46 4.83
CA ILE A 91 5.11 8.93 4.59
C ILE A 91 4.05 9.81 5.25
N GLN A 92 4.31 10.34 6.44
CA GLN A 92 3.37 11.22 7.13
C GLN A 92 3.14 12.56 6.40
N MET A 93 4.08 13.00 5.56
CA MET A 93 3.95 14.21 4.73
C MET A 93 3.20 13.98 3.41
N LEU A 94 2.87 12.75 3.05
CA LEU A 94 2.15 12.45 1.81
C LEU A 94 0.68 12.87 1.93
N ASP A 95 0.19 13.57 0.90
CA ASP A 95 -1.22 13.92 0.77
C ASP A 95 -2.10 12.65 0.80
N GLY A 96 -3.07 12.61 1.71
CA GLY A 96 -3.98 11.48 1.89
C GLY A 96 -3.59 10.50 3.00
N VAL A 97 -2.45 10.70 3.67
CA VAL A 97 -2.09 9.94 4.87
C VAL A 97 -2.59 10.66 6.12
N SER A 98 -3.53 10.04 6.84
CA SER A 98 -4.07 10.62 8.09
C SER A 98 -3.13 10.43 9.29
N TYR A 99 -2.62 9.22 9.49
CA TYR A 99 -1.71 8.89 10.58
C TYR A 99 -0.77 7.75 10.21
N VAL A 100 0.45 7.78 10.75
CA VAL A 100 1.46 6.72 10.59
C VAL A 100 1.91 6.24 11.96
N THR A 101 1.75 4.95 12.22
CA THR A 101 2.27 4.30 13.43
C THR A 101 3.52 3.51 13.09
N SER A 102 4.63 3.78 13.78
CA SER A 102 5.87 3.00 13.66
C SER A 102 6.48 2.76 15.04
N ILE A 103 7.45 1.85 15.13
CA ILE A 103 8.14 1.50 16.38
C ILE A 103 8.83 2.71 17.03
N THR A 104 9.16 3.74 16.26
CA THR A 104 9.83 4.95 16.73
C THR A 104 8.88 6.01 17.27
N ASN A 105 7.57 5.90 16.98
CA ASN A 105 6.52 6.85 17.36
C ASN A 105 5.36 6.20 18.14
N VAL A 106 5.56 5.00 18.69
CA VAL A 106 4.54 4.37 19.55
C VAL A 106 4.42 5.17 20.84
N LEU A 107 3.18 5.56 21.15
CA LEU A 107 2.80 6.19 22.41
C LEU A 107 3.23 5.29 23.58
N ASN A 108 4.19 5.77 24.36
CA ASN A 108 4.61 5.11 25.58
C ASN A 108 3.86 5.75 26.76
N MET A 109 2.77 5.12 27.18
CA MET A 109 2.07 5.52 28.40
C MET A 109 2.90 5.07 29.59
N LYS A 110 3.53 6.03 30.28
CA LYS A 110 4.13 5.79 31.58
C LYS A 110 3.18 6.31 32.64
N ASP A 111 2.82 5.46 33.59
CA ASP A 111 2.16 5.89 34.81
C ASP A 111 3.15 6.80 35.58
N ASP A 112 2.79 8.08 35.72
CA ASP A 112 3.46 8.97 36.66
C ASP A 112 3.13 8.52 38.10
N GLU A 113 4.07 8.68 39.04
CA GLU A 113 3.92 8.29 40.45
C GLU A 113 2.73 9.01 41.15
N PHE A 114 2.13 10.01 40.49
CA PHE A 114 0.96 10.77 40.95
C PHE A 114 -0.35 10.45 40.23
N GLY A 115 -0.42 9.40 39.41
CA GLY A 115 -1.67 8.93 38.79
C GLY A 115 -2.18 9.80 37.63
N GLY A 116 -1.31 10.62 37.03
CA GLY A 116 -1.57 11.35 35.80
C GLY A 116 -1.13 10.54 34.57
N ILE A 117 -1.92 10.58 33.49
CA ILE A 117 -1.50 10.05 32.18
C ILE A 117 -0.72 11.17 31.47
N GLU A 118 0.61 11.11 31.50
CA GLU A 118 1.44 11.95 30.63
C GLU A 118 1.54 11.31 29.24
N ILE A 119 0.91 11.94 28.25
CA ILE A 119 1.03 11.55 26.83
C ILE A 119 2.26 12.26 26.25
N GLY A 120 3.43 11.63 26.37
CA GLY A 120 4.68 12.10 25.76
C GLY A 120 4.96 11.43 24.41
N PHE A 121 5.05 12.22 23.33
CA PHE A 121 5.66 11.78 22.06
C PHE A 121 7.18 11.76 22.22
N GLN A 122 7.71 10.73 22.90
CA GLN A 122 9.14 10.63 23.14
C GLN A 122 9.82 9.86 22.00
N ASN A 123 10.64 10.55 21.21
CA ASN A 123 11.46 9.95 20.16
C ASN A 123 12.32 8.81 20.75
N PHE A 124 12.08 7.58 20.31
CA PHE A 124 12.78 6.38 20.80
C PHE A 124 14.30 6.42 20.55
N VAL A 125 14.73 7.20 19.54
CA VAL A 125 16.13 7.35 19.11
C VAL A 125 17.04 7.87 20.21
N ASP A 126 16.53 8.74 21.09
CA ASP A 126 17.31 9.39 22.14
C ASP A 126 17.63 8.45 23.32
N ARG A 127 17.00 7.27 23.38
CA ARG A 127 17.21 6.27 24.44
C ARG A 127 18.08 5.08 24.02
N LEU A 128 18.52 5.00 22.77
CA LEU A 128 19.39 3.90 22.34
C LEU A 128 20.77 4.05 23.03
N PRO A 129 21.23 3.03 23.78
CA PRO A 129 22.56 3.07 24.38
C PRO A 129 23.61 3.16 23.27
N ILE A 130 24.30 4.29 23.22
CA ILE A 130 25.44 4.49 22.32
C ILE A 130 26.60 3.67 22.90
N GLY A 131 26.72 2.42 22.46
CA GLY A 131 27.93 1.63 22.68
C GLY A 131 27.69 0.30 23.38
N CYS A 132 27.82 -0.77 22.61
CA CYS A 132 28.48 -1.98 23.07
C CYS A 132 29.35 -2.52 21.94
N GLY A 133 30.47 -1.83 21.71
CA GLY A 133 31.61 -2.34 20.97
C GLY A 133 32.85 -2.07 21.81
N SER A 134 33.30 -3.08 22.56
CA SER A 134 34.65 -3.31 23.10
C SER A 134 34.59 -4.13 24.39
N ARG A 135 34.55 -5.46 24.24
CA ARG A 135 35.53 -6.40 24.80
C ARG A 135 35.20 -7.81 24.36
#